data_AF-A0A2N0WKS3-F1
#
_entry.id   AF-A0A2N0WKS3-F1
#
_cell.length_a   1.000
_cell.length_b   1.000
_cell.length_c   1.000
_cell.angle_alpha   90.00
_cell.angle_beta   90.00
_cell.angle_gamma   90.00
#
_symmetry.space_group_name_H-M   'P 1'
#
loop_
_entity.id
_entity.type
_entity.pdbx_description
1 polymer ?
#
loop_
_entity_poly.entity_id
_entity_poly.type
_entity_poly.pdbx_seq_one_letter_code
_entity_poly.pdbx_strand_id
1 'polypeptide(L)'
;MSTSPPGKPKCVVKDWVIWNIEPSQSAPDFVISLIKADYIIYDELDRFPAGGWVRTSAILSIHEYCIFATNNTNYILVGSGARKTSNLKA
;
A
#
# COMPACT_ATOMS: atom_id res chain seq x y z
N MET A 1 2.09 -7.99 20.47
CA MET A 1 2.15 -8.82 19.24
C MET A 1 0.98 -8.38 18.38
N SER A 2 1.21 -7.59 17.32
CA SER A 2 0.14 -6.96 16.52
C SER A 2 -0.01 -7.75 15.22
N THR A 3 -0.55 -8.96 15.32
CA THR A 3 -0.78 -9.82 14.15
C THR A 3 -1.66 -9.09 13.13
N SER A 4 -1.17 -8.97 11.89
CA SER A 4 -2.00 -8.64 10.73
C SER A 4 -3.29 -9.47 10.75
N PRO A 5 -4.44 -8.93 10.29
CA PRO A 5 -5.70 -9.67 10.31
C PRO A 5 -5.52 -11.06 9.69
N PRO A 6 -5.89 -12.15 10.39
CA PRO A 6 -5.68 -13.50 9.90
C PRO A 6 -6.43 -13.71 8.59
N GLY A 7 -5.74 -14.22 7.56
CA GLY A 7 -6.36 -14.80 6.36
C GLY A 7 -6.27 -14.02 5.04
N LYS A 8 -5.65 -12.83 4.98
CA LYS A 8 -5.39 -12.17 3.69
C LYS A 8 -4.03 -12.57 3.10
N PRO A 9 -3.95 -12.83 1.78
CA PRO A 9 -2.69 -13.15 1.12
C PRO A 9 -1.69 -12.01 1.23
N LYS A 10 -0.40 -12.35 1.24
CA LYS A 10 0.71 -11.41 1.42
C LYS A 10 1.37 -11.07 0.08
N CYS A 11 1.70 -9.80 -0.10
CA CYS A 11 2.53 -9.31 -1.19
C CYS A 11 3.68 -8.49 -0.59
N VAL A 12 4.91 -8.96 -0.75
CA VAL A 12 6.12 -8.33 -0.22
C VAL A 12 6.77 -7.50 -1.31
N VAL A 13 7.00 -6.23 -1.04
CA VAL A 13 7.50 -5.27 -2.03
C VAL A 13 8.62 -4.40 -1.45
N LYS A 14 9.49 -3.88 -2.31
CA LYS A 14 10.50 -2.87 -1.98
C LYS A 14 10.41 -1.70 -2.97
N ASP A 15 11.25 -0.68 -2.77
CA ASP A 15 11.33 0.49 -3.65
C ASP A 15 9.95 1.16 -3.79
N TRP A 16 9.34 1.46 -2.64
CA TRP A 16 7.94 1.84 -2.52
C TRP A 16 7.73 3.32 -2.21
N VAL A 17 6.59 3.83 -2.66
CA VAL A 17 6.08 5.16 -2.35
C VAL A 17 4.63 5.05 -1.89
N ILE A 18 4.34 5.60 -0.71
CA ILE A 18 2.97 5.81 -0.23
C ILE A 18 2.49 7.16 -0.75
N TRP A 19 1.36 7.17 -1.44
CA TRP A 19 0.67 8.37 -1.91
C TRP A 19 -0.56 8.62 -1.06
N ASN A 20 -0.56 9.76 -0.38
CA ASN A 20 -1.72 10.32 0.31
C ASN A 20 -2.40 11.29 -0.64
N ILE A 21 -3.62 10.97 -1.04
CA ILE A 21 -4.43 11.78 -1.94
C ILE A 21 -5.49 12.48 -1.11
N GLU A 22 -5.38 13.80 -1.05
CA GLU A 22 -6.36 14.68 -0.42
C GLU A 22 -7.39 15.11 -1.48
N PRO A 23 -8.70 14.94 -1.22
CA PRO A 23 -9.75 15.43 -2.09
C PRO A 23 -9.71 16.96 -2.11
N SER A 24 -10.22 17.53 -3.21
CA SER A 24 -10.49 18.96 -3.25
C SER A 24 -11.53 19.33 -2.17
N GLN A 25 -11.61 20.61 -1.83
CA GLN A 25 -12.21 21.23 -0.62
C GLN A 25 -13.61 20.76 -0.17
N SER A 26 -14.30 19.91 -0.91
CA SER A 26 -15.63 19.36 -0.60
C SER A 26 -15.65 18.20 0.42
N ALA A 27 -14.50 17.63 0.81
CA ALA A 27 -14.44 16.58 1.85
C ALA A 27 -13.10 16.59 2.64
N PRO A 28 -12.83 17.62 3.47
CA PRO A 28 -11.51 17.87 4.06
C PRO A 28 -10.96 16.74 4.95
N ASP A 29 -11.81 15.84 5.46
CA ASP A 29 -11.40 14.82 6.42
C ASP A 29 -11.10 13.45 5.80
N PHE A 30 -11.14 13.32 4.47
CA PHE A 30 -10.97 12.02 3.81
C PHE A 30 -9.65 11.93 3.03
N VAL A 31 -8.64 11.25 3.57
CA VAL A 31 -7.38 10.99 2.84
C VAL A 31 -7.37 9.58 2.29
N ILE A 32 -7.21 9.43 0.97
CA ILE A 32 -7.00 8.12 0.34
C ILE A 32 -5.51 7.84 0.30
N SER A 33 -5.06 6.77 0.96
CA SER A 33 -3.67 6.31 0.87
C SER A 33 -3.55 5.13 -0.09
N LEU A 34 -2.54 5.13 -0.96
CA LEU A 34 -2.21 4.00 -1.84
C LEU A 34 -0.70 3.79 -1.92
N ILE A 35 -0.27 2.58 -2.24
CA ILE A 35 1.14 2.25 -2.44
C ILE A 35 1.42 2.04 -3.91
N LYS A 36 2.55 2.56 -4.38
CA LYS A 36 3.19 2.15 -5.62
C LYS A 36 4.58 1.64 -5.29
N ALA A 37 4.89 0.41 -5.69
CA ALA A 37 6.18 -0.20 -5.49
C ALA A 37 6.76 -0.65 -6.83
N ASP A 38 8.04 -0.36 -7.05
CA ASP A 38 8.73 -0.68 -8.29
C ASP A 38 9.32 -2.08 -8.33
N TYR A 39 9.26 -2.81 -7.22
CA TYR A 39 9.79 -4.16 -7.15
C TYR A 39 8.97 -5.06 -6.23
N ILE A 40 8.48 -6.16 -6.76
CA ILE A 40 7.80 -7.25 -6.04
C ILE A 40 8.85 -8.30 -5.67
N ILE A 41 8.98 -8.57 -4.38
CA ILE A 41 9.87 -9.61 -3.84
C ILE A 41 9.16 -10.96 -3.90
N TYR A 42 7.90 -10.99 -3.46
CA TYR A 42 7.11 -12.21 -3.32
C TYR A 42 5.61 -11.88 -3.34
N ASP A 43 4.81 -12.72 -4.01
CA ASP A 43 3.36 -12.65 -3.97
C ASP A 43 2.79 -14.03 -3.65
N GLU A 44 2.03 -14.17 -2.57
CA GLU A 44 1.53 -15.47 -2.09
C GLU A 44 0.57 -16.16 -3.07
N LEU A 45 -0.08 -15.39 -3.95
CA LEU A 45 -1.02 -15.92 -4.94
C LEU A 45 -0.44 -15.94 -6.36
N ASP A 46 0.85 -15.68 -6.52
CA ASP A 46 1.53 -15.62 -7.82
C ASP A 46 0.82 -14.71 -8.85
N ARG A 47 0.14 -13.65 -8.39
CA ARG A 47 -0.59 -12.72 -9.26
C ARG A 47 0.34 -11.82 -10.03
N PHE A 48 1.52 -11.57 -9.46
CA PHE A 48 2.54 -10.70 -10.02
C PHE A 48 3.89 -11.41 -9.99
N PRO A 49 4.70 -11.30 -11.05
CA PRO A 49 6.03 -11.89 -11.07
C PRO A 49 6.97 -11.15 -10.12
N ALA A 50 7.92 -11.89 -9.53
CA ALA A 50 9.04 -11.30 -8.82
C ALA A 50 9.84 -10.36 -9.75
N GLY A 51 10.23 -9.20 -9.24
CA GLY A 51 10.87 -8.13 -10.01
C GLY A 51 9.91 -7.25 -10.82
N GLY A 52 8.60 -7.55 -10.82
CA GLY A 52 7.58 -6.66 -11.36
C GLY A 52 7.29 -5.46 -10.46
N TRP A 53 6.33 -4.63 -10.85
CA TRP A 53 5.85 -3.48 -10.08
C TRP A 53 4.37 -3.64 -9.72
N VAL A 54 3.92 -2.97 -8.67
CA VAL A 54 2.50 -2.97 -8.26
C VAL A 54 2.04 -1.59 -7.82
N ARG A 55 0.78 -1.28 -8.11
CA ARG A 55 0.03 -0.19 -7.51
C ARG A 55 -1.19 -0.77 -6.81
N THR A 56 -1.38 -0.43 -5.54
CA THR A 56 -2.47 -0.96 -4.73
C THR A 56 -3.77 -0.19 -4.98
N SER A 57 -4.88 -0.78 -4.56
CA SER A 57 -6.08 -0.01 -4.22
C SER A 57 -5.88 0.77 -2.92
N ALA A 58 -6.91 1.49 -2.47
CA ALA A 58 -6.88 2.24 -1.22
C ALA A 58 -6.52 1.33 -0.03
N ILE A 59 -5.59 1.81 0.78
CA ILE A 59 -5.21 1.21 2.05
C ILE A 59 -6.38 1.40 3.03
N LEU A 60 -6.78 0.33 3.70
CA LEU A 60 -7.84 0.32 4.70
C LEU A 60 -7.28 0.37 6.12
N SER A 61 -6.10 -0.22 6.36
CA SER A 61 -5.46 -0.21 7.66
C SER A 61 -3.94 -0.41 7.56
N ILE A 62 -3.23 0.07 8.58
CA ILE A 62 -1.78 -0.09 8.73
C ILE A 62 -1.53 -0.85 10.04
N HIS A 63 -0.75 -1.93 9.97
CA HIS A 63 -0.37 -2.76 11.12
C HIS A 63 1.15 -2.79 11.25
N GLU A 64 1.65 -2.77 12.49
CA GLU A 64 3.09 -2.88 12.81
C GLU A 64 3.98 -1.91 12.01
N TYR A 65 3.41 -0.76 11.61
CA TYR A 65 4.02 0.30 10.80
C TYR A 65 4.48 -0.09 9.38
N CYS A 66 4.55 -1.38 9.02
CA CYS A 66 5.07 -1.85 7.74
C CYS A 66 4.09 -2.74 6.94
N ILE A 67 2.93 -3.11 7.53
CA ILE A 67 1.91 -3.94 6.88
C ILE A 67 0.73 -3.07 6.50
N PHE A 68 0.45 -2.95 5.20
CA PHE A 68 -0.60 -2.11 4.66
C PHE A 68 -1.67 -2.99 4.03
N ALA A 69 -2.84 -3.03 4.65
CA ALA A 69 -3.92 -3.90 4.22
C ALA A 69 -4.83 -3.18 3.23
N THR A 70 -5.07 -3.80 2.08
CA THR A 70 -6.20 -3.47 1.21
C THR A 70 -7.37 -4.40 1.50
N ASN A 71 -8.44 -4.33 0.70
CA ASN A 71 -9.57 -5.25 0.86
C ASN A 71 -9.15 -6.72 0.77
N ASN A 72 -8.21 -7.07 -0.11
CA ASN A 72 -7.89 -8.46 -0.45
C ASN A 72 -6.43 -8.87 -0.22
N THR A 73 -5.53 -7.96 0.17
CA THR A 73 -4.09 -8.25 0.24
C THR A 73 -3.43 -7.47 1.37
N ASN A 74 -2.48 -8.11 2.07
CA ASN A 74 -1.56 -7.46 2.99
C ASN A 74 -0.25 -7.16 2.25
N TYR A 75 0.05 -5.88 2.04
CA TYR A 75 1.32 -5.45 1.46
C TYR A 75 2.35 -5.24 2.57
N ILE A 76 3.50 -5.91 2.46
CA ILE A 76 4.61 -5.77 3.41
C ILE A 76 5.70 -4.95 2.73
N LEU A 77 5.95 -3.76 3.28
CA LEU A 77 6.90 -2.80 2.72
C LEU A 77 8.30 -3.04 3.29
N VAL A 78 9.24 -3.46 2.43
CA VAL A 78 10.62 -3.80 2.80
C VAL A 78 11.56 -2.66 2.39
N GLY A 79 12.49 -2.34 3.28
CA GLY A 79 13.51 -1.32 3.05
C GLY A 79 12.96 0.10 3.09
N SER A 80 13.79 1.05 2.64
CA SER A 80 13.44 2.47 2.60
C SER A 80 12.42 2.76 1.51
N GLY A 81 11.52 3.69 1.79
CA GLY A 81 10.57 4.22 0.82
C GLY A 81 10.27 5.68 1.10
N ALA A 82 9.33 6.24 0.34
CA ALA A 82 8.89 7.62 0.50
C ALA A 82 7.40 7.71 0.79
N ARG A 83 6.98 8.82 1.41
CA ARG A 83 5.57 9.20 1.53
C ARG A 83 5.37 10.56 0.86
N LYS A 84 4.39 10.66 -0.02
CA LYS A 84 4.05 11.88 -0.76
C LYS A 84 2.59 12.21 -0.55
N THR A 85 2.30 13.49 -0.30
CA THR A 85 0.93 14.01 -0.26
C THR A 85 0.63 14.76 -1.55
N SER A 86 -0.55 14.57 -2.11
CA SER A 86 -0.98 15.22 -3.34
C SER A 86 -2.45 15.56 -3.26
N ASN A 87 -2.80 16.73 -3.77
CA ASN A 87 -4.18 17.16 -3.88
C ASN A 87 -4.75 16.65 -5.22
N LEU A 88 -5.98 16.12 -5.19
CA LEU A 88 -6.77 15.90 -6.40
C LEU A 88 -7.03 17.26 -7.03
N LYS A 89 -6.30 17.57 -8.10
CA LYS A 89 -6.68 18.66 -9.01
C LYS A 89 -7.68 18.07 -9.99
N ALA A 90 -8.90 18.62 -9.98
CA ALA A 90 -9.92 18.37 -10.99
C ALA A 90 -9.48 18.94 -12.35
#